data_AF-A0A1Q9NG61-F1
#
_entry.id   AF-A0A1Q9NG61-F1
#
_cell.length_a   1.000
_cell.length_b   1.000
_cell.length_c   1.000
_cell.angle_alpha   90.00
_cell.angle_beta   90.00
_cell.angle_gamma   90.00
#
_symmetry.space_group_name_H-M   'P 1'
#
loop_
_entity.id
_entity.type
_entity.pdbx_description
1 polymer ?
#
loop_
_entity_poly.entity_id
_entity_poly.type
_entity_poly.pdbx_seq_one_letter_code
_entity_poly.pdbx_strand_id
1 'polypeptide(L)'
;MSMSFMNLLWFKSSKKKAAEIGQYSLGRPFCKKGKLTKNIKIGIFHLTEQGPMVMYKDFEELKGITLTNVELSKKIDTLAVNLIAATASGHAYVEGCFDFKLETVNKYRLLVIAISMPNFASQDPRLKNGYYQIVLFIPKEISMNLPSISKMEDQLYLIVRKEINEPSDFTNSKIQKLKNSLITQLDSFLIKN
;
A
#
# COMPACT_ATOMS: atom_id res chain seq x y z
N MET A 1 14.80 -30.85 64.04
CA MET A 1 15.46 -29.62 63.56
C MET A 1 14.59 -29.02 62.48
N SER A 2 13.91 -27.93 62.83
CA SER A 2 12.93 -27.22 62.01
C SER A 2 13.64 -26.16 61.16
N MET A 3 13.68 -26.38 59.85
CA MET A 3 14.12 -25.36 58.89
C MET A 3 12.90 -24.55 58.42
N SER A 4 12.70 -23.46 59.17
CA SER A 4 12.43 -22.10 58.71
C SER A 4 11.45 -21.88 57.54
N PHE A 5 10.31 -21.32 57.92
CA PHE A 5 9.24 -20.69 57.12
C PHE A 5 9.68 -19.53 56.19
N MET A 6 10.99 -19.28 56.00
CA MET A 6 11.47 -18.11 55.25
C MET A 6 11.49 -18.27 53.72
N ASN A 7 11.33 -19.47 53.17
CA ASN A 7 11.26 -19.65 51.71
C ASN A 7 9.87 -19.48 51.09
N LEU A 8 8.82 -19.29 51.90
CA LEU A 8 7.45 -19.12 51.37
C LEU A 8 7.06 -17.66 51.08
N LEU A 9 7.85 -16.68 51.54
CA LEU A 9 7.55 -15.26 51.37
C LEU A 9 8.27 -14.62 50.18
N TRP A 10 9.32 -15.24 49.63
CA TRP A 10 9.99 -14.74 48.43
C TRP A 10 9.28 -15.13 47.13
N PHE A 11 8.44 -16.17 47.15
CA PHE A 11 7.60 -16.57 46.01
C PHE A 11 6.22 -15.89 45.94
N LYS A 12 5.83 -15.14 46.98
CA LYS A 12 4.58 -14.36 46.97
C LYS A 12 4.76 -12.89 46.58
N SER A 13 6.00 -12.38 46.56
CA SER A 13 6.29 -11.00 46.13
C SER A 13 6.53 -10.88 44.62
N SER A 14 6.99 -11.94 43.95
CA SER A 14 7.22 -11.95 42.49
C SER A 14 5.93 -12.09 41.67
N LYS A 15 4.82 -12.57 42.27
CA LYS A 15 3.52 -12.68 41.59
C LYS A 15 2.75 -11.35 41.50
N LYS A 16 3.09 -10.34 42.32
CA LYS A 16 2.46 -9.00 42.22
C LYS A 16 3.07 -8.14 41.11
N LYS A 17 4.37 -8.29 40.80
CA LYS A 17 4.96 -7.60 39.63
C LYS A 17 4.62 -8.23 38.29
N ALA A 18 4.32 -9.53 38.25
CA ALA A 18 3.79 -10.18 37.05
C ALA A 18 2.31 -9.83 36.77
N ALA A 19 1.58 -9.32 37.76
CA ALA A 19 0.20 -8.87 37.60
C ALA A 19 0.09 -7.40 37.14
N GLU A 20 1.18 -6.62 37.22
CA GLU A 20 1.29 -5.27 36.66
C GLU A 20 1.90 -5.25 35.25
N ILE A 21 2.52 -6.36 34.82
CA ILE A 21 2.75 -6.63 33.39
C ILE A 21 1.42 -7.17 32.85
N GLY A 22 0.45 -6.27 32.78
CA GLY A 22 -0.88 -6.54 32.26
C GLY A 22 -0.76 -7.25 30.93
N GLN A 23 -1.26 -8.50 30.90
CA GLN A 23 -1.94 -9.08 29.77
C GLN A 23 -1.40 -8.63 28.39
N TYR A 24 -0.16 -9.01 28.07
CA TYR A 24 0.14 -9.38 26.68
C TYR A 24 -0.56 -10.71 26.39
N SER A 25 -1.90 -10.67 26.45
CA SER A 25 -2.64 -11.48 25.51
C SER A 25 -2.05 -11.14 24.14
N LEU A 26 -1.76 -12.17 23.34
CA LEU A 26 -1.62 -12.07 21.90
C LEU A 26 -2.98 -11.66 21.30
N GLY A 27 -3.57 -10.59 21.84
CA GLY A 27 -4.66 -9.87 21.23
C GLY A 27 -4.07 -9.30 19.97
N ARG A 28 -4.38 -9.94 18.85
CA ARG A 28 -4.48 -9.25 17.57
C ARG A 28 -5.09 -7.88 17.91
N PRO A 29 -4.49 -6.73 17.54
CA PRO A 29 -5.21 -5.49 17.67
C PRO A 29 -6.52 -5.72 16.92
N PHE A 30 -7.62 -5.89 17.65
CA PHE A 30 -8.92 -6.09 17.08
C PHE A 30 -9.24 -4.72 16.50
N CYS A 31 -8.82 -4.55 15.25
CA CYS A 31 -9.01 -3.36 14.48
C CYS A 31 -10.51 -3.10 14.46
N LYS A 32 -10.98 -2.12 15.25
CA LYS A 32 -12.36 -1.66 15.18
C LYS A 32 -12.67 -1.42 13.69
N LYS A 33 -13.64 -2.18 13.17
CA LYS A 33 -14.10 -2.18 11.77
C LYS A 33 -14.04 -0.76 11.19
N GLY A 34 -13.28 -0.58 10.10
CA GLY A 34 -13.33 0.61 9.24
C GLY A 34 -12.41 1.79 9.57
N LYS A 35 -11.46 1.68 10.51
CA LYS A 35 -10.56 2.81 10.87
C LYS A 35 -9.11 2.73 10.37
N LEU A 36 -8.56 1.55 10.04
CA LEU A 36 -7.14 1.46 9.64
C LEU A 36 -6.86 1.82 8.18
N THR A 37 -7.75 1.47 7.26
CA THR A 37 -7.56 1.70 5.82
C THR A 37 -7.65 3.16 5.38
N LYS A 38 -8.14 4.06 6.24
CA LYS A 38 -8.08 5.53 6.03
C LYS A 38 -6.65 6.05 5.85
N ASN A 39 -5.65 5.31 6.30
CA ASN A 39 -4.24 5.67 6.19
C ASN A 39 -3.57 5.17 4.91
N ILE A 40 -4.28 4.43 4.06
CA ILE A 40 -3.75 4.02 2.75
C ILE A 40 -3.66 5.25 1.86
N LYS A 41 -2.49 5.43 1.24
CA LYS A 41 -2.21 6.51 0.29
C LYS A 41 -2.24 5.97 -1.13
N ILE A 42 -2.55 6.83 -2.09
CA ILE A 42 -2.61 6.51 -3.52
C ILE A 42 -1.70 7.45 -4.31
N GLY A 43 -0.94 6.88 -5.23
CA GLY A 43 -0.21 7.59 -6.28
C GLY A 43 -0.64 7.08 -7.64
N ILE A 44 -0.69 7.96 -8.64
CA ILE A 44 -0.98 7.58 -10.03
C ILE A 44 0.16 8.09 -10.90
N PHE A 45 0.79 7.16 -11.61
CA PHE A 45 1.91 7.41 -12.51
C PHE A 45 1.51 7.09 -13.94
N HIS A 46 2.06 7.84 -14.89
CA HIS A 46 1.85 7.65 -16.31
C HIS A 46 3.18 7.76 -17.06
N LEU A 47 3.45 6.85 -18.00
CA LEU A 47 4.61 6.98 -18.86
C LEU A 47 4.31 7.92 -20.04
N THR A 48 5.05 9.02 -20.12
CA THR A 48 5.01 9.96 -21.24
C THR A 48 6.27 9.85 -22.09
N GLU A 49 6.28 10.53 -23.24
CA GLU A 49 7.48 10.66 -24.11
C GLU A 49 8.67 11.29 -23.38
N GLN A 50 8.41 12.14 -22.37
CA GLN A 50 9.44 12.78 -21.55
C GLN A 50 9.88 11.92 -20.35
N GLY A 51 9.28 10.73 -20.17
CA GLY A 51 9.51 9.83 -19.06
C GLY A 51 8.29 9.69 -18.13
N PRO A 52 8.46 9.06 -16.95
CA PRO A 52 7.39 8.93 -15.97
C PRO A 52 6.92 10.29 -15.47
N MET A 53 5.61 10.43 -15.38
CA MET A 53 4.93 11.60 -14.86
C MET A 53 4.00 11.21 -13.72
N VAL A 54 4.00 11.99 -12.65
CA VAL A 54 3.06 11.84 -11.53
C VAL A 54 1.77 12.59 -11.86
N MET A 55 0.68 11.85 -12.11
CA MET A 55 -0.63 12.44 -12.41
C MET A 55 -1.37 12.84 -11.14
N TYR A 56 -1.24 12.03 -10.08
CA TYR A 56 -1.95 12.25 -8.84
C TYR A 56 -1.16 11.68 -7.65
N LYS A 57 -1.27 12.35 -6.51
CA LYS A 57 -0.82 11.85 -5.21
C LYS A 57 -1.67 12.46 -4.09
N ASP A 58 -1.97 11.69 -3.06
CA ASP A 58 -2.70 12.14 -1.86
C ASP A 58 -1.84 12.12 -0.58
N PHE A 59 -0.53 12.11 -0.76
CA PHE A 59 0.46 12.14 0.29
C PHE A 59 1.44 13.28 0.06
N GLU A 60 1.61 14.08 1.10
CA GLU A 60 2.60 15.17 1.14
C GLU A 60 3.95 14.65 1.62
N GLU A 61 3.96 13.58 2.43
CA GLU A 61 5.17 12.93 2.94
C GLU A 61 4.93 11.41 3.05
N LEU A 62 5.91 10.60 2.63
CA LEU A 62 5.97 9.18 2.96
C LEU A 62 6.74 9.06 4.28
N LYS A 63 6.02 8.83 5.40
CA LYS A 63 6.58 8.91 6.76
C LYS A 63 7.88 8.10 6.91
N GLY A 64 8.96 8.79 7.28
CA GLY A 64 10.28 8.19 7.53
C GLY A 64 11.45 9.08 7.13
N ILE A 65 11.20 10.13 6.34
CA ILE A 65 12.24 11.07 5.92
C ILE A 65 11.56 12.44 5.76
N THR A 66 11.92 13.42 6.59
CA THR A 66 11.62 14.84 6.38
C THR A 66 12.45 15.31 5.20
N LEU A 67 11.97 15.03 3.99
CA LEU A 67 12.60 15.47 2.75
C LEU A 67 12.02 16.82 2.36
N THR A 68 12.86 17.69 1.83
CA THR A 68 12.37 18.88 1.14
C THR A 68 11.48 18.47 -0.04
N ASN A 69 10.51 19.33 -0.42
CA ASN A 69 9.58 19.06 -1.52
C ASN A 69 10.27 18.61 -2.83
N VAL A 70 11.48 19.12 -3.08
CA VAL A 70 12.31 18.76 -4.25
C VAL A 70 12.85 17.33 -4.18
N GLU A 71 13.33 16.90 -3.01
CA GLU A 71 13.85 15.55 -2.79
C GLU A 71 12.72 14.51 -2.77
N LEU A 72 11.55 14.88 -2.24
CA LEU A 72 10.35 14.07 -2.31
C LEU A 72 9.95 13.81 -3.77
N SER A 73 9.92 14.86 -4.61
CA SER A 73 9.62 14.72 -6.04
C SER A 73 10.58 13.75 -6.71
N LYS A 74 11.90 13.93 -6.52
CA LYS A 74 12.91 13.04 -7.11
C LYS A 74 12.74 11.58 -6.67
N LYS A 75 12.37 11.33 -5.41
CA LYS A 75 12.11 9.96 -4.93
C LYS A 75 10.83 9.37 -5.51
N ILE A 76 9.79 10.17 -5.69
CA ILE A 76 8.55 9.73 -6.33
C ILE A 76 8.83 9.43 -7.81
N ASP A 77 9.60 10.27 -8.49
CA ASP A 77 9.99 10.06 -9.89
C ASP A 77 10.84 8.78 -10.03
N THR A 78 11.80 8.58 -9.13
CA THR A 78 12.61 7.33 -9.07
C THR A 78 11.73 6.11 -8.82
N LEU A 79 10.72 6.23 -7.95
CA LEU A 79 9.77 5.17 -7.68
C LEU A 79 8.92 4.87 -8.92
N ALA A 80 8.44 5.89 -9.63
CA ALA A 80 7.70 5.72 -10.87
C ALA A 80 8.56 5.01 -11.95
N VAL A 81 9.82 5.43 -12.13
CA VAL A 81 10.77 4.74 -13.03
C VAL A 81 10.91 3.26 -12.66
N ASN A 82 11.18 2.97 -11.38
CA ASN A 82 11.41 1.60 -10.91
C ASN A 82 10.17 0.72 -11.10
N LEU A 83 8.98 1.23 -10.82
CA LEU A 83 7.74 0.48 -10.98
C LEU A 83 7.40 0.25 -12.45
N ILE A 84 7.59 1.25 -13.32
CA ILE A 84 7.38 1.10 -14.77
C ILE A 84 8.35 0.06 -15.31
N ALA A 85 9.64 0.19 -15.00
CA ALA A 85 10.66 -0.76 -15.43
C ALA A 85 10.38 -2.18 -14.96
N ALA A 86 9.86 -2.36 -13.74
CA ALA A 86 9.56 -3.68 -13.20
C ALA A 86 8.30 -4.33 -13.80
N THR A 87 7.36 -3.54 -14.32
CA THR A 87 6.14 -4.05 -14.98
C THR A 87 6.26 -4.13 -16.51
N ALA A 88 7.31 -3.54 -17.08
CA ALA A 88 7.59 -3.59 -18.51
C ALA A 88 8.30 -4.91 -18.86
N SER A 89 7.81 -5.62 -19.88
CA SER A 89 8.45 -6.82 -20.44
C SER A 89 8.91 -6.52 -21.86
N GLY A 90 10.14 -5.99 -21.99
CA GLY A 90 10.68 -5.52 -23.27
C GLY A 90 9.90 -4.32 -23.80
N HIS A 91 9.08 -4.53 -24.84
CA HIS A 91 8.21 -3.50 -25.43
C HIS A 91 6.72 -3.66 -25.05
N ALA A 92 6.36 -4.74 -24.37
CA ALA A 92 4.99 -5.03 -23.97
C ALA A 92 4.81 -4.76 -22.48
N TYR A 93 3.73 -4.10 -22.12
CA TYR A 93 3.37 -3.87 -20.72
C TYR A 93 2.43 -4.95 -20.24
N VAL A 94 2.69 -5.43 -19.03
CA VAL A 94 1.83 -6.41 -18.38
C VAL A 94 0.82 -5.66 -17.54
N GLU A 95 -0.46 -5.80 -17.89
CA GLU A 95 -1.57 -5.33 -17.06
C GLU A 95 -1.79 -6.32 -15.92
N GLY A 96 -2.16 -5.82 -14.75
CA GLY A 96 -2.37 -6.67 -13.58
C GLY A 96 -2.17 -5.93 -12.27
N CYS A 97 -2.11 -6.68 -11.18
CA CYS A 97 -1.89 -6.14 -9.85
C CYS A 97 -0.67 -6.81 -9.22
N PHE A 98 0.37 -6.01 -8.98
CA PHE A 98 1.68 -6.45 -8.54
C PHE A 98 1.94 -6.01 -7.10
N ASP A 99 2.77 -6.78 -6.40
CA ASP A 99 3.17 -6.50 -5.03
C ASP A 99 4.67 -6.23 -4.99
N PHE A 100 5.04 -4.99 -4.68
CA PHE A 100 6.41 -4.52 -4.66
C PHE A 100 6.91 -4.23 -3.25
N LYS A 101 8.15 -4.62 -3.00
CA LYS A 101 8.93 -4.24 -1.83
C LYS A 101 10.07 -3.34 -2.28
N LEU A 102 9.93 -2.03 -2.04
CA LEU A 102 10.98 -1.06 -2.30
C LEU A 102 11.63 -0.63 -0.97
N GLU A 103 12.96 -0.67 -0.92
CA GLU A 103 13.73 -0.24 0.26
C GLU A 103 13.45 1.22 0.62
N THR A 104 13.26 2.07 -0.39
CA THR A 104 12.96 3.49 -0.26
C THR A 104 11.68 3.76 0.51
N VAL A 105 10.74 2.80 0.54
CA VAL A 105 9.43 2.92 1.18
C VAL A 105 9.20 1.77 2.15
N ASN A 106 10.24 1.40 2.90
CA ASN A 106 10.26 0.20 3.75
C ASN A 106 9.14 0.10 4.80
N LYS A 107 8.41 1.16 5.13
CA LYS A 107 7.26 1.13 6.06
C LYS A 107 5.94 0.75 5.38
N TYR A 108 5.95 0.62 4.06
CA TYR A 108 4.77 0.35 3.25
C TYR A 108 4.97 -0.91 2.40
N ARG A 109 3.88 -1.64 2.18
CA ARG A 109 3.71 -2.59 1.09
C ARG A 109 3.11 -1.82 -0.08
N LEU A 110 3.70 -1.94 -1.26
CA LEU A 110 3.23 -1.25 -2.45
C LEU A 110 2.43 -2.23 -3.30
N LEU A 111 1.14 -1.97 -3.46
CA LEU A 111 0.35 -2.66 -4.47
C LEU A 111 0.25 -1.77 -5.70
N VAL A 112 0.66 -2.27 -6.84
CA VAL A 112 0.74 -1.52 -8.10
C VAL A 112 -0.21 -2.16 -9.09
N ILE A 113 -1.25 -1.44 -9.47
CA ILE A 113 -2.21 -1.86 -10.46
C ILE A 113 -1.84 -1.18 -11.78
N ALA A 114 -1.34 -1.95 -12.74
CA ALA A 114 -0.95 -1.46 -14.05
C ALA A 114 -2.08 -1.68 -15.05
N ILE A 115 -2.44 -0.63 -15.79
CA ILE A 115 -3.45 -0.67 -16.84
C ILE A 115 -2.90 0.03 -18.09
N SER A 116 -3.25 -0.47 -19.27
CA SER A 116 -3.08 0.26 -20.52
C SER A 116 -4.40 0.90 -20.95
N MET A 117 -4.31 2.11 -21.48
CA MET A 117 -5.43 2.89 -22.00
C MET A 117 -4.94 3.76 -23.17
N PRO A 118 -5.79 4.10 -24.15
CA PRO A 118 -5.38 4.96 -25.25
C PRO A 118 -4.82 6.30 -24.76
N ASN A 119 -3.63 6.68 -25.22
CA ASN A 119 -3.03 7.98 -24.98
C ASN A 119 -3.16 8.83 -26.25
N PHE A 120 -4.27 9.55 -26.37
CA PHE A 120 -4.59 10.38 -27.52
C PHE A 120 -3.63 11.56 -27.71
N ALA A 121 -2.82 11.90 -26.70
CA ALA A 121 -1.87 12.99 -26.77
C ALA A 121 -0.49 12.57 -27.31
N SER A 122 -0.20 11.26 -27.42
CA SER A 122 1.12 10.80 -27.86
C SER A 122 1.26 10.80 -29.38
N GLN A 123 2.39 11.30 -29.85
CA GLN A 123 2.77 11.23 -31.26
C GLN A 123 3.56 9.95 -31.57
N ASP A 124 4.31 9.40 -30.61
CA ASP A 124 5.01 8.13 -30.78
C ASP A 124 4.03 6.93 -30.83
N PRO A 125 4.00 6.15 -31.93
CA PRO A 125 3.15 4.95 -32.06
C PRO A 125 3.29 3.94 -30.91
N ARG A 126 4.46 3.84 -30.28
CA ARG A 126 4.74 2.91 -29.16
C ARG A 126 4.08 3.33 -27.85
N LEU A 127 3.74 4.62 -27.74
CA LEU A 127 3.12 5.23 -26.56
C LEU A 127 1.67 5.63 -26.80
N LYS A 128 1.13 5.39 -28.01
CA LYS A 128 -0.30 5.54 -28.31
C LYS A 128 -1.19 4.68 -27.41
N ASN A 129 -0.70 3.53 -26.97
CA ASN A 129 -1.26 2.85 -25.82
C ASN A 129 -0.54 3.37 -24.58
N GLY A 130 -1.18 4.26 -23.84
CA GLY A 130 -0.66 4.87 -22.63
C GLY A 130 -0.59 3.87 -21.48
N TYR A 131 0.42 4.03 -20.64
CA TYR A 131 0.69 3.12 -19.54
C TYR A 131 0.49 3.84 -18.22
N TYR A 132 -0.52 3.39 -17.47
CA TYR A 132 -0.92 4.02 -16.22
C TYR A 132 -0.75 3.04 -15.07
N GLN A 133 -0.20 3.52 -13.96
CA GLN A 133 0.02 2.74 -12.76
C GLN A 133 -0.64 3.42 -11.57
N ILE A 134 -1.54 2.69 -10.92
CA ILE A 134 -2.18 3.12 -9.68
C ILE A 134 -1.51 2.38 -8.53
N VAL A 135 -0.88 3.14 -7.64
CA VAL A 135 -0.04 2.62 -6.56
C VAL A 135 -0.72 2.88 -5.23
N LEU A 136 -1.02 1.82 -4.50
CA LEU A 136 -1.50 1.87 -3.13
C LEU A 136 -0.33 1.67 -2.17
N PHE A 137 -0.13 2.65 -1.30
CA PHE A 137 0.84 2.60 -0.22
C PHE A 137 0.13 2.11 1.04
N ILE A 138 0.29 0.81 1.34
CA ILE A 138 -0.36 0.17 2.47
C ILE A 138 0.63 0.11 3.64
N PRO A 139 0.33 0.74 4.79
CA PRO A 139 1.18 0.63 5.98
C PRO A 139 1.46 -0.83 6.36
N LYS A 140 2.69 -1.15 6.76
CA LYS A 140 3.12 -2.51 7.13
C LYS A 140 2.23 -3.14 8.21
N GLU A 141 1.77 -2.34 9.16
CA GLU A 141 0.87 -2.77 10.24
C GLU A 141 -0.43 -3.40 9.72
N ILE A 142 -0.96 -2.87 8.60
CA ILE A 142 -2.17 -3.38 7.94
C ILE A 142 -1.80 -4.53 7.01
N SER A 143 -0.69 -4.37 6.30
CA SER A 143 -0.20 -5.34 5.32
C SER A 143 -0.01 -6.75 5.88
N MET A 144 0.34 -6.89 7.16
CA MET A 144 0.56 -8.21 7.78
C MET A 144 -0.71 -9.07 7.83
N ASN A 145 -1.89 -8.44 7.81
CA ASN A 145 -3.17 -9.14 7.88
C ASN A 145 -3.83 -9.33 6.50
N LEU A 146 -3.28 -8.71 5.46
CA LEU A 146 -3.78 -8.87 4.09
C LEU A 146 -3.29 -10.20 3.50
N PRO A 147 -4.12 -10.87 2.68
CA PRO A 147 -3.70 -12.08 2.00
C PRO A 147 -2.58 -11.82 0.97
N SER A 148 -2.06 -12.91 0.39
CA SER A 148 -1.14 -12.85 -0.74
C SER A 148 -1.78 -12.15 -1.94
N ILE A 149 -0.95 -11.51 -2.77
CA ILE A 149 -1.42 -10.77 -3.94
C ILE A 149 -2.23 -11.65 -4.90
N SER A 150 -1.84 -12.92 -5.06
CA SER A 150 -2.53 -13.91 -5.89
C SER A 150 -4.01 -14.13 -5.52
N LYS A 151 -4.45 -13.80 -4.31
CA LYS A 151 -5.85 -13.89 -3.88
C LYS A 151 -6.64 -12.59 -4.08
N MET A 152 -5.94 -11.50 -4.35
CA MET A 152 -6.53 -10.15 -4.43
C MET A 152 -6.46 -9.56 -5.83
N GLU A 153 -5.49 -9.99 -6.65
CA GLU A 153 -5.12 -9.39 -7.93
C GLU A 153 -6.33 -9.13 -8.84
N ASP A 154 -7.07 -10.18 -9.21
CA ASP A 154 -8.22 -10.06 -10.11
C ASP A 154 -9.27 -9.08 -9.60
N GLN A 155 -9.57 -9.13 -8.30
CA GLN A 155 -10.62 -8.30 -7.71
C GLN A 155 -10.21 -6.82 -7.68
N LEU A 156 -8.96 -6.53 -7.33
CA LEU A 156 -8.44 -5.16 -7.33
C LEU A 156 -8.32 -4.60 -8.76
N TYR A 157 -7.85 -5.42 -9.69
CA TYR A 157 -7.74 -5.07 -11.10
C TYR A 157 -9.11 -4.76 -11.72
N LEU A 158 -10.12 -5.61 -11.47
CA LEU A 158 -11.49 -5.40 -11.94
C LEU A 158 -12.14 -4.12 -11.40
N ILE A 159 -11.86 -3.76 -10.13
CA ILE A 159 -12.35 -2.50 -9.55
C ILE A 159 -11.78 -1.30 -10.31
N VAL A 160 -10.47 -1.31 -10.59
CA VAL A 160 -9.83 -0.24 -11.36
C VAL A 160 -10.44 -0.14 -12.74
N ARG A 161 -10.54 -1.26 -13.47
CA ARG A 161 -11.13 -1.27 -14.83
C ARG A 161 -12.58 -0.86 -14.88
N LYS A 162 -13.35 -1.08 -13.81
CA LYS A 162 -14.75 -0.64 -13.74
C LYS A 162 -14.88 0.89 -13.58
N GLU A 163 -13.98 1.50 -12.82
CA GLU A 163 -14.05 2.93 -12.47
C GLU A 163 -13.26 3.83 -13.43
N ILE A 164 -12.18 3.31 -14.02
CA ILE A 164 -11.25 4.02 -14.92
C ILE A 164 -11.15 3.25 -16.24
N ASN A 165 -11.68 3.84 -17.31
CA ASN A 165 -11.67 3.26 -18.66
C ASN A 165 -10.83 4.10 -19.64
N GLU A 166 -10.76 5.41 -19.41
CA GLU A 166 -10.05 6.36 -20.26
C GLU A 166 -9.25 7.38 -19.45
N PRO A 167 -8.23 8.04 -20.02
CA PRO A 167 -7.40 9.00 -19.29
C PRO A 167 -8.17 10.18 -18.69
N SER A 168 -9.27 10.61 -19.32
CA SER A 168 -10.18 11.64 -18.82
C SER A 168 -10.84 11.26 -17.50
N ASP A 169 -10.86 9.97 -17.13
CA ASP A 169 -11.43 9.51 -15.88
C ASP A 169 -10.57 9.84 -14.65
N PHE A 170 -9.31 10.26 -14.83
CA PHE A 170 -8.43 10.69 -13.74
C PHE A 170 -8.78 12.08 -13.17
N THR A 171 -10.06 12.28 -12.85
CA THR A 171 -10.54 13.43 -12.10
C THR A 171 -10.44 13.17 -10.60
N ASN A 172 -10.26 14.22 -9.80
CA ASN A 172 -10.18 14.09 -8.34
C ASN A 172 -11.37 13.33 -7.74
N SER A 173 -12.60 13.56 -8.24
CA SER A 173 -13.81 12.88 -7.74
C SER A 173 -13.78 11.38 -8.03
N LYS A 174 -13.43 10.97 -9.25
CA LYS A 174 -13.31 9.56 -9.63
C LYS A 174 -12.14 8.87 -8.91
N ILE A 175 -11.00 9.54 -8.77
CA ILE A 175 -9.86 8.99 -8.03
C ILE A 175 -10.22 8.73 -6.56
N GLN A 176 -10.95 9.65 -5.91
CA GLN A 176 -11.44 9.44 -4.54
C GLN A 176 -12.44 8.28 -4.46
N LYS A 177 -13.35 8.17 -5.43
CA LYS A 177 -14.30 7.05 -5.52
C LYS A 177 -13.57 5.70 -5.72
N LEU A 178 -12.59 5.67 -6.61
CA LEU A 178 -11.74 4.51 -6.86
C LEU A 178 -11.00 4.11 -5.59
N LYS A 179 -10.34 5.07 -4.93
CA LYS A 179 -9.63 4.85 -3.67
C LYS A 179 -10.55 4.22 -2.62
N ASN A 180 -11.75 4.77 -2.43
CA ASN A 180 -12.72 4.25 -1.46
C ASN A 180 -13.18 2.82 -1.82
N SER A 181 -13.36 2.53 -3.10
CA SER A 181 -13.74 1.20 -3.59
C SER A 181 -12.64 0.17 -3.35
N LEU A 182 -11.38 0.52 -3.66
CA LEU A 182 -10.21 -0.32 -3.40
C LEU A 182 -10.01 -0.55 -1.90
N ILE A 183 -10.16 0.49 -1.08
CA ILE A 183 -10.09 0.38 0.39
C ILE A 183 -11.17 -0.56 0.93
N THR A 184 -12.40 -0.42 0.47
CA THR A 184 -13.52 -1.27 0.90
C THR A 184 -13.26 -2.73 0.53
N GLN A 185 -12.69 -2.98 -0.65
CA GLN A 185 -12.29 -4.32 -1.06
C GLN A 185 -11.18 -4.88 -0.17
N LEU A 186 -10.15 -4.08 0.13
CA LEU A 186 -9.08 -4.47 1.05
C LEU A 186 -9.61 -4.79 2.45
N ASP A 187 -10.54 -3.99 2.97
CA ASP A 187 -11.21 -4.25 4.25
C ASP A 187 -11.99 -5.57 4.23
N SER A 188 -12.61 -5.91 3.10
CA SER A 188 -13.33 -7.19 2.96
C SER A 188 -12.42 -8.41 3.07
N PHE A 189 -11.15 -8.29 2.63
CA PHE A 189 -10.16 -9.35 2.79
C PHE A 189 -9.69 -9.51 4.23
N LEU A 190 -9.61 -8.41 4.98
CA LEU A 190 -9.24 -8.44 6.40
C LEU A 190 -10.30 -9.13 7.28
N ILE A 191 -11.57 -9.06 6.90
CA ILE A 191 -12.69 -9.67 7.67
C ILE A 191 -12.76 -11.19 7.47
N LYS A 192 -12.23 -11.70 6.35
CA LYS A 192 -12.31 -13.12 5.97
C LYS A 192 -11.16 -13.98 6.52
N ASN A 193 -10.16 -13.38 7.18
CA ASN A 193 -8.99 -14.04 7.79
C ASN A 193 -9.01 -13.92 9.32
#